data_AF-A0A1Y1QRA1-F1
#
_entry.id   AF-A0A1Y1QRA1-F1
#
_cell.length_a   1.000
_cell.length_b   1.000
_cell.length_c   1.000
_cell.angle_alpha   90.00
_cell.angle_beta   90.00
_cell.angle_gamma   90.00
#
_symmetry.space_group_name_H-M   'P 1'
#
loop_
_entity.id
_entity.type
_entity.pdbx_description
1 polymer ?
#
loop_
_entity_poly.entity_id
_entity_poly.type
_entity_poly.pdbx_seq_one_letter_code
_entity_poly.pdbx_strand_id
1 'polypeptide(L)'
;MKQLLPLAAAILLSACTAIPVKTLYKLATADFMTVDPTVLRVAAQMPDWVAPRPNGVKLELGMKRTGEADVIERFILEAIPASLEGKTLNNAAKSGYQLYAYRLAPADIPRLQHFRDTLKAKKADGGKKPESTMGVGVDACRKTELPAGEIPMTTFLQLDRESGYMPLVVDYNLKQAVDGKDLAALIPPCQP
;
A
#
# COMPACT_ATOMS: atom_id res chain seq x y z
N MET A 1 -46.43 18.26 22.47
CA MET A 1 -46.18 17.86 21.07
C MET A 1 -45.45 19.02 20.41
N LYS A 2 -44.18 18.97 20.05
CA LYS A 2 -43.46 18.01 19.20
C LYS A 2 -41.97 18.12 19.56
N GLN A 3 -41.34 16.99 19.91
CA GLN A 3 -39.89 16.91 20.06
C GLN A 3 -39.26 17.00 18.65
N LEU A 4 -38.34 17.95 18.45
CA LEU A 4 -37.47 17.99 17.28
C LEU A 4 -36.14 17.35 17.68
N LEU A 5 -35.94 16.12 17.20
CA LEU A 5 -34.70 15.35 17.25
C LEU A 5 -33.56 16.16 16.61
N PRO A 6 -32.41 16.40 17.27
CA PRO A 6 -31.23 16.84 16.58
C PRO A 6 -30.67 15.64 15.80
N LEU A 7 -30.71 15.74 14.48
CA LEU A 7 -30.11 14.76 13.58
C LEU A 7 -28.60 14.77 13.80
N ALA A 8 -28.10 13.77 14.52
CA ALA A 8 -26.70 13.51 14.72
C ALA A 8 -26.02 13.33 13.34
N ALA A 9 -25.23 14.32 12.94
CA ALA A 9 -24.32 14.22 11.81
C ALA A 9 -23.21 13.23 12.19
N ALA A 10 -23.43 11.97 11.82
CA ALA A 10 -22.50 10.88 12.07
C ALA A 10 -21.18 11.12 11.32
N ILE A 11 -20.10 11.15 12.09
CA ILE A 11 -18.70 11.29 11.69
C ILE A 11 -18.29 10.04 10.90
N LEU A 12 -18.14 10.15 9.58
CA LEU A 12 -17.60 9.09 8.70
C LEU A 12 -16.09 9.27 8.40
N LEU A 13 -15.33 9.86 9.32
CA LEU A 13 -13.92 10.24 9.08
C LEU A 13 -12.87 9.21 9.53
N SER A 14 -13.25 8.07 10.12
CA SER A 14 -12.30 7.19 10.82
C SER A 14 -11.35 6.38 9.92
N ALA A 15 -11.60 6.27 8.61
CA ALA A 15 -10.76 5.44 7.72
C ALA A 15 -9.70 6.24 6.94
N CYS A 16 -9.83 7.57 6.81
CA CYS A 16 -8.88 8.39 6.06
C CYS A 16 -7.73 8.94 6.93
N THR A 17 -7.76 8.74 8.24
CA THR A 17 -6.77 9.32 9.18
C THR A 17 -5.40 8.64 9.12
N ALA A 18 -5.34 7.41 8.61
CA ALA A 18 -4.09 6.66 8.52
C ALA A 18 -3.19 7.11 7.35
N ILE A 19 -3.72 7.85 6.37
CA ILE A 19 -2.94 8.34 5.22
C ILE A 19 -2.48 9.78 5.50
N PRO A 20 -1.17 10.06 5.58
CA PRO A 20 -0.68 11.42 5.79
C PRO A 20 -1.08 12.36 4.65
N VAL A 21 -1.52 13.58 4.98
CA VAL A 21 -1.97 14.59 3.99
C VAL A 21 -0.93 14.86 2.92
N LYS A 22 0.36 14.92 3.30
CA LYS A 22 1.47 15.11 2.35
C LYS A 22 1.53 13.98 1.33
N THR A 23 1.34 12.73 1.77
CA THR A 23 1.31 11.56 0.89
C THR A 23 0.07 11.57 0.01
N LEU A 24 -1.09 11.91 0.55
CA LEU A 24 -2.31 12.06 -0.25
C LEU A 24 -2.14 13.08 -1.38
N TYR A 25 -1.55 14.24 -1.10
CA TYR A 25 -1.27 15.25 -2.12
C TYR A 25 -0.29 14.74 -3.19
N LYS A 26 0.80 14.10 -2.77
CA LYS A 26 1.77 13.50 -3.71
C LYS A 26 1.13 12.41 -4.57
N LEU A 27 0.28 11.55 -4.02
CA LEU A 27 -0.44 10.52 -4.79
C LEU A 27 -1.47 11.12 -5.74
N ALA A 28 -2.18 12.17 -5.33
CA ALA A 28 -3.18 12.84 -6.15
C ALA A 28 -2.57 13.63 -7.33
N THR A 29 -1.32 14.09 -7.17
CA THR A 29 -0.60 14.88 -8.19
C THR A 29 0.45 14.07 -8.95
N ALA A 30 0.84 12.89 -8.46
CA ALA A 30 1.77 12.03 -9.14
C ALA A 30 1.18 11.53 -10.46
N ASP A 31 1.91 11.77 -11.55
CA ASP A 31 1.66 11.04 -12.78
C ASP A 31 2.34 9.68 -12.72
N PHE A 32 1.62 8.67 -12.25
CA PHE A 32 2.07 7.28 -12.23
C PHE A 32 2.53 6.77 -13.60
N MET A 33 2.10 7.43 -14.69
CA MET A 33 2.54 7.14 -16.06
C MET A 33 3.97 7.56 -16.35
N THR A 34 4.62 8.29 -15.44
CA THR A 34 5.99 8.80 -15.59
C THR A 34 6.97 8.25 -14.56
N VAL A 35 6.47 7.63 -13.48
CA VAL A 35 7.28 6.98 -12.44
C VAL A 35 8.20 5.93 -13.07
N ASP A 36 9.51 6.00 -12.81
CA ASP A 36 10.44 4.96 -13.27
C ASP A 36 10.22 3.67 -12.43
N PRO A 37 9.85 2.53 -13.05
CA PRO A 37 9.57 1.30 -12.31
C PRO A 37 10.81 0.77 -11.58
N THR A 38 12.02 1.15 -11.99
CA THR A 38 13.27 0.73 -11.33
C THR A 38 13.53 1.46 -10.01
N VAL A 39 12.89 2.62 -9.79
CA VAL A 39 13.00 3.40 -8.55
C VAL A 39 11.80 3.20 -7.62
N LEU A 40 10.74 2.55 -8.09
CA LEU A 40 9.58 2.22 -7.28
C LEU A 40 10.00 1.29 -6.14
N ARG A 41 9.72 1.71 -4.91
CA ARG A 41 9.96 0.90 -3.72
C ARG A 41 8.75 0.89 -2.81
N VAL A 42 8.57 -0.21 -2.12
CA VAL A 42 7.66 -0.34 -0.98
C VAL A 42 8.48 -0.71 0.23
N ALA A 43 8.10 -0.19 1.39
CA ALA A 43 8.61 -0.69 2.65
C ALA A 43 7.47 -0.87 3.64
N ALA A 44 7.67 -1.78 4.59
CA ALA A 44 6.75 -2.00 5.69
C ALA A 44 7.54 -1.92 7.00
N GLN A 45 7.01 -1.18 7.96
CA GLN A 45 7.43 -1.22 9.34
C GLN A 45 6.37 -1.98 10.14
N MET A 46 6.80 -3.01 10.85
CA MET A 46 5.95 -3.86 11.67
C MET A 46 6.61 -4.13 13.02
N PRO A 47 5.85 -4.47 14.07
CA PRO A 47 6.42 -4.99 15.31
C PRO A 47 7.31 -6.20 15.04
N ASP A 48 8.37 -6.39 15.82
CA ASP A 48 9.38 -7.42 15.59
C ASP A 48 8.84 -8.87 15.64
N TRP A 49 7.72 -9.09 16.31
CA TRP A 49 6.95 -10.34 16.37
C TRP A 49 6.01 -10.58 15.17
N VAL A 50 5.96 -9.66 14.20
CA VAL A 50 5.27 -9.81 12.91
C VAL A 50 6.28 -9.70 11.76
N ALA A 51 6.03 -10.41 10.67
CA ALA A 51 6.74 -10.23 9.41
C ALA A 51 5.79 -10.25 8.22
N PRO A 52 6.16 -9.65 7.08
CA PRO A 52 5.49 -9.91 5.82
C PRO A 52 5.62 -11.39 5.43
N ARG A 53 4.57 -11.94 4.82
CA ARG A 53 4.61 -13.30 4.26
C ARG A 53 5.54 -13.35 3.05
N PRO A 54 6.17 -14.52 2.77
CA PRO A 54 6.78 -14.77 1.47
C PRO A 54 5.76 -14.47 0.35
N ASN A 55 6.16 -13.69 -0.65
CA ASN A 55 5.29 -13.21 -1.74
C ASN A 55 4.04 -12.42 -1.29
N GLY A 56 4.03 -11.95 -0.04
CA GLY A 56 2.90 -11.26 0.58
C GLY A 56 2.83 -9.77 0.29
N VAL A 57 3.90 -9.19 -0.26
CA VAL A 57 3.94 -7.77 -0.61
C VAL A 57 3.66 -7.59 -2.10
N LYS A 58 2.66 -6.77 -2.41
CA LYS A 58 2.10 -6.67 -3.75
C LYS A 58 1.86 -5.21 -4.14
N LEU A 59 2.12 -4.91 -5.41
CA LEU A 59 1.64 -3.71 -6.09
C LEU A 59 0.48 -4.13 -6.99
N GLU A 60 -0.66 -3.45 -6.88
CA GLU A 60 -1.81 -3.64 -7.75
C GLU A 60 -2.05 -2.36 -8.55
N LEU A 61 -2.20 -2.49 -9.87
CA LEU A 61 -2.57 -1.41 -10.77
C LEU A 61 -3.91 -1.74 -11.42
N GLY A 62 -4.85 -0.80 -11.35
CA GLY A 62 -6.16 -0.93 -11.95
C GLY A 62 -6.40 0.11 -13.03
N MET A 63 -7.15 -0.26 -14.05
CA MET A 63 -7.65 0.65 -15.08
C MET A 63 -9.11 0.30 -15.38
N LYS A 64 -9.96 1.32 -15.37
CA LYS A 64 -11.39 1.19 -15.60
C LYS A 64 -11.87 2.23 -16.60
N ARG A 65 -12.65 1.79 -17.59
CA ARG A 65 -13.36 2.70 -18.51
C ARG A 65 -14.81 2.25 -18.61
N THR A 66 -15.75 3.19 -18.54
CA THR A 66 -17.18 2.87 -18.62
C THR A 66 -17.48 2.10 -19.90
N GLY A 67 -18.12 0.93 -19.77
CA GLY A 67 -18.46 0.06 -20.90
C GLY A 67 -17.38 -0.95 -21.29
N GLU A 68 -16.26 -1.00 -20.56
CA GLU A 68 -15.21 -2.00 -20.73
C GLU A 68 -15.02 -2.85 -19.46
N ALA A 69 -14.37 -4.01 -19.64
CA ALA A 69 -13.94 -4.82 -18.52
C ALA A 69 -12.81 -4.10 -17.74
N ASP A 70 -12.87 -4.17 -16.42
CA ASP A 70 -11.83 -3.65 -15.53
C ASP A 70 -10.54 -4.47 -15.76
N VAL A 71 -9.42 -3.76 -15.94
CA VAL A 71 -8.08 -4.38 -16.07
C VAL A 71 -7.37 -4.22 -14.74
N ILE A 72 -6.96 -5.32 -14.12
CA ILE A 72 -6.23 -5.34 -12.86
C ILE A 72 -4.94 -6.15 -13.05
N GLU A 73 -3.80 -5.50 -12.84
CA GLU A 73 -2.48 -6.11 -12.87
C GLU A 73 -1.92 -6.19 -11.45
N ARG A 74 -1.43 -7.38 -11.06
CA ARG A 74 -0.78 -7.61 -9.76
C ARG A 74 0.66 -7.99 -9.93
N PHE A 75 1.54 -7.34 -9.17
CA PHE A 75 2.98 -7.57 -9.15
C PHE A 75 3.39 -7.99 -7.75
N ILE A 76 4.03 -9.15 -7.62
CA ILE A 76 4.62 -9.59 -6.35
C ILE A 76 5.97 -8.88 -6.23
N LEU A 77 6.17 -8.17 -5.12
CA LEU A 77 7.39 -7.42 -4.93
C LEU A 77 8.50 -8.30 -4.35
N GLU A 78 9.71 -8.09 -4.84
CA GLU A 78 10.91 -8.81 -4.41
C GLU A 78 11.48 -8.13 -3.15
N ALA A 79 11.72 -8.92 -2.10
CA ALA A 79 12.37 -8.43 -0.89
C ALA A 79 13.83 -8.06 -1.18
N ILE A 80 14.28 -6.96 -0.59
CA ILE A 80 15.68 -6.51 -0.65
C ILE A 80 16.17 -6.17 0.76
N PRO A 81 17.48 -6.26 1.02
CA PRO A 81 18.01 -5.85 2.32
C PRO A 81 17.68 -4.38 2.60
N ALA A 82 16.98 -4.11 3.70
CA ALA A 82 16.59 -2.75 4.08
C ALA A 82 17.80 -1.81 4.28
N SER A 83 18.98 -2.38 4.61
CA SER A 83 20.24 -1.63 4.70
C SER A 83 20.67 -0.98 3.39
N LEU A 84 20.24 -1.50 2.23
CA LEU A 84 20.54 -0.92 0.91
C LEU A 84 19.73 0.34 0.63
N GLU A 85 18.64 0.57 1.35
CA GLU A 85 17.76 1.74 1.18
C GLU A 85 18.23 2.95 2.01
N GLY A 86 19.37 2.81 2.69
CA GLY A 86 20.15 3.91 3.24
C GLY A 86 19.46 4.72 4.35
N LYS A 87 19.80 6.02 4.42
CA LYS A 87 19.37 6.93 5.51
C LYS A 87 17.87 7.21 5.52
N THR A 88 17.21 7.19 4.37
CA THR A 88 15.80 7.57 4.21
C THR A 88 14.86 6.63 4.96
N LEU A 89 15.10 5.32 4.90
CA LEU A 89 14.31 4.36 5.68
C LEU A 89 14.78 4.29 7.14
N ASN A 90 16.07 4.52 7.41
CA ASN A 90 16.61 4.52 8.78
C ASN A 90 15.97 5.59 9.68
N ASN A 91 15.56 6.73 9.13
CA ASN A 91 14.83 7.76 9.90
C ASN A 91 13.47 7.28 10.39
N ALA A 92 12.89 6.24 9.77
CA ALA A 92 11.66 5.62 10.23
C ALA A 92 11.90 4.58 11.33
N ALA A 93 13.14 4.19 11.64
CA ALA A 93 13.42 3.14 12.62
C ALA A 93 12.82 3.44 14.00
N LYS A 94 12.17 2.43 14.58
CA LYS A 94 11.45 2.51 15.86
C LYS A 94 11.80 1.28 16.70
N SER A 95 12.07 1.48 17.99
CA SER A 95 12.37 0.38 18.91
C SER A 95 11.21 -0.61 18.97
N GLY A 96 11.50 -1.92 18.91
CA GLY A 96 10.50 -3.00 18.87
C GLY A 96 9.83 -3.20 17.51
N TYR A 97 10.32 -2.52 16.46
CA TYR A 97 9.82 -2.66 15.08
C TYR A 97 10.95 -3.04 14.14
N GLN A 98 10.59 -3.74 13.07
CA GLN A 98 11.46 -4.12 11.97
C GLN A 98 11.02 -3.45 10.68
N LEU A 99 12.02 -3.07 9.88
CA LEU A 99 11.83 -2.50 8.55
C LEU A 99 12.09 -3.58 7.49
N TYR A 100 11.15 -3.70 6.56
CA TYR A 100 11.23 -4.59 5.42
C TYR A 100 11.14 -3.75 4.15
N ALA A 101 12.04 -3.97 3.19
CA ALA A 101 12.09 -3.21 1.94
C ALA A 101 11.87 -4.12 0.74
N TYR A 102 11.20 -3.58 -0.28
CA TYR A 102 10.77 -4.30 -1.46
C TYR A 102 10.93 -3.45 -2.72
N ARG A 103 11.21 -4.13 -3.84
CA ARG A 103 11.24 -3.54 -5.18
C ARG A 103 10.32 -4.30 -6.14
N LEU A 104 9.99 -3.68 -7.25
CA LEU A 104 9.44 -4.43 -8.38
C LEU A 104 10.48 -5.45 -8.86
N ALA A 105 10.06 -6.69 -9.08
CA ALA A 105 10.93 -7.70 -9.66
C ALA A 105 11.40 -7.22 -11.05
N PRO A 106 12.70 -7.33 -11.39
CA PRO A 106 13.18 -6.89 -12.70
C PRO A 106 12.45 -7.54 -13.89
N ALA A 107 12.02 -8.80 -13.73
CA ALA A 107 11.24 -9.54 -14.73
C ALA A 107 9.83 -8.97 -14.97
N ASP A 108 9.28 -8.22 -14.03
CA ASP A 108 7.95 -7.62 -14.11
C ASP A 108 7.95 -6.22 -14.74
N ILE A 109 9.13 -5.59 -14.92
CA ILE A 109 9.25 -4.26 -15.50
C ILE A 109 8.57 -4.16 -16.88
N PRO A 110 8.77 -5.09 -17.84
CA PRO A 110 8.12 -5.01 -19.14
C PRO A 110 6.58 -5.08 -19.05
N ARG A 111 6.05 -5.88 -18.11
CA ARG A 111 4.60 -6.01 -17.90
C ARG A 111 4.00 -4.72 -17.34
N LEU A 112 4.69 -4.06 -16.41
CA LEU A 112 4.27 -2.75 -15.91
C LEU A 112 4.34 -1.68 -17.01
N GLN A 113 5.40 -1.68 -17.82
CA GLN A 113 5.52 -0.78 -18.97
C GLN A 113 4.37 -0.96 -19.96
N HIS A 114 4.03 -2.21 -20.29
CA HIS A 114 2.89 -2.51 -21.17
C HIS A 114 1.55 -1.98 -20.63
N PHE A 115 1.30 -2.15 -19.33
CA PHE A 115 0.11 -1.58 -18.68
C PHE A 115 0.06 -0.05 -18.84
N ARG A 116 1.19 0.63 -18.63
CA ARG A 116 1.29 2.09 -18.83
C ARG A 116 1.06 2.48 -20.28
N ASP A 117 1.69 1.81 -21.24
CA ASP A 117 1.49 2.15 -22.66
C ASP A 117 0.02 1.99 -23.07
N THR A 118 -0.64 0.95 -22.57
CA THR A 118 -2.08 0.72 -22.77
C THR A 118 -2.92 1.84 -22.16
N LEU A 119 -2.65 2.23 -20.91
CA LEU A 119 -3.35 3.33 -20.23
C LEU A 119 -3.10 4.67 -20.94
N LYS A 120 -1.89 4.91 -21.49
CA LYS A 120 -1.55 6.11 -22.25
C LYS A 120 -2.31 6.16 -23.56
N ALA A 121 -2.34 5.05 -24.31
CA ALA A 121 -3.09 4.94 -25.55
C ALA A 121 -4.59 5.20 -25.32
N LYS A 122 -5.19 4.59 -24.29
CA LYS A 122 -6.60 4.80 -23.93
C LYS A 122 -6.91 6.22 -23.44
N LYS A 123 -5.95 6.94 -22.86
CA LYS A 123 -6.11 8.36 -22.51
C LYS A 123 -6.04 9.27 -23.75
N ALA A 124 -5.40 8.82 -24.83
CA ALA A 124 -5.17 9.59 -26.05
C ALA A 124 -6.19 9.31 -27.17
N ASP A 125 -6.97 8.23 -27.08
CA ASP A 125 -7.88 7.76 -28.15
C ASP A 125 -9.17 8.59 -28.35
N GLY A 126 -9.32 9.72 -27.63
CA GLY A 126 -10.46 10.63 -27.75
C GLY A 126 -11.75 10.16 -27.08
N GLY A 127 -11.76 8.97 -26.49
CA GLY A 127 -12.89 8.45 -25.72
C GLY A 127 -13.00 9.03 -24.31
N LYS A 128 -13.93 8.48 -23.51
CA LYS A 128 -13.98 8.78 -22.07
C LYS A 128 -12.66 8.36 -21.42
N LYS A 129 -12.08 9.26 -20.63
CA LYS A 129 -10.81 9.00 -19.94
C LYS A 129 -10.96 7.81 -18.99
N PRO A 130 -10.06 6.81 -19.05
CA PRO A 130 -10.06 5.74 -18.07
C PRO A 130 -9.67 6.27 -16.68
N GLU A 131 -10.33 5.75 -15.66
CA GLU A 131 -9.90 5.85 -14.27
C GLU A 131 -8.75 4.87 -14.03
N SER A 132 -7.78 5.26 -13.20
CA SER A 132 -6.63 4.42 -12.85
C SER A 132 -6.44 4.37 -11.35
N THR A 133 -6.12 3.20 -10.81
CA THR A 133 -5.86 2.99 -9.39
C THR A 133 -4.49 2.36 -9.17
N MET A 134 -3.89 2.64 -8.01
CA MET A 134 -2.68 1.98 -7.52
C MET A 134 -2.92 1.60 -6.06
N GLY A 135 -2.64 0.34 -5.74
CA GLY A 135 -2.73 -0.20 -4.39
C GLY A 135 -1.42 -0.89 -4.00
N VAL A 136 -1.08 -0.80 -2.71
CA VAL A 136 -0.01 -1.59 -2.11
C VAL A 136 -0.61 -2.47 -1.04
N GLY A 137 -0.36 -3.77 -1.13
CA GLY A 137 -0.79 -4.76 -0.15
C GLY A 137 0.42 -5.34 0.58
N VAL A 138 0.29 -5.52 1.90
CA VAL A 138 1.28 -6.20 2.72
C VAL A 138 0.57 -7.26 3.56
N ASP A 139 0.68 -8.50 3.11
CA ASP A 139 0.18 -9.65 3.84
C ASP A 139 1.17 -10.03 4.96
N ALA A 140 0.68 -10.18 6.20
CA ALA A 140 1.52 -10.44 7.38
C ALA A 140 1.40 -11.87 7.93
N CYS A 141 2.40 -12.30 8.69
CA CYS A 141 2.42 -13.51 9.50
C CYS A 141 3.00 -13.21 10.89
N ARG A 142 2.66 -14.05 11.87
CA ARG A 142 3.12 -13.92 13.26
C ARG A 142 4.30 -14.85 13.53
N LYS A 143 5.33 -14.32 14.19
CA LYS A 143 6.47 -15.11 14.67
C LYS A 143 6.22 -15.70 16.05
N THR A 144 5.36 -15.06 16.83
CA THR A 144 4.94 -15.47 18.16
C THR A 144 3.41 -15.42 18.27
N GLU A 145 2.87 -15.74 19.43
CA GLU A 145 1.47 -15.43 19.73
C GLU A 145 1.22 -13.91 19.63
N LEU A 146 0.04 -13.54 19.14
CA LEU A 146 -0.32 -12.14 18.93
C LEU A 146 -0.80 -11.53 20.26
N PRO A 147 -0.35 -10.32 20.62
CA PRO A 147 -0.85 -9.64 21.79
C PRO A 147 -2.34 -9.26 21.62
N ALA A 148 -3.02 -9.07 22.75
CA ALA A 148 -4.42 -8.62 22.77
C ALA A 148 -4.59 -7.20 22.19
N GLY A 149 -3.55 -6.36 22.29
CA GLY A 149 -3.55 -4.98 21.80
C GLY A 149 -3.49 -4.81 20.28
N GLU A 150 -3.29 -3.57 19.84
CA GLU A 150 -3.20 -3.23 18.42
C GLU A 150 -1.96 -3.84 17.74
N ILE A 151 -2.07 -4.04 16.43
CA ILE A 151 -0.96 -4.51 15.59
C ILE A 151 -0.67 -3.41 14.56
N PRO A 152 0.00 -2.32 14.96
CA PRO A 152 0.22 -1.17 14.08
C PRO A 152 1.26 -1.51 13.00
N MET A 153 0.90 -1.24 11.75
CA MET A 153 1.80 -1.36 10.61
C MET A 153 1.86 -0.02 9.87
N THR A 154 3.07 0.43 9.55
CA THR A 154 3.27 1.55 8.65
C THR A 154 3.79 1.04 7.30
N THR A 155 3.11 1.40 6.21
CA THR A 155 3.57 1.13 4.84
C THR A 155 4.15 2.41 4.26
N PHE A 156 5.26 2.30 3.54
CA PHE A 156 5.92 3.39 2.85
C PHE A 156 5.98 3.10 1.35
N LEU A 157 5.95 4.16 0.55
CA LEU A 157 6.05 4.12 -0.90
C LEU A 157 7.09 5.14 -1.35
N GLN A 158 7.97 4.72 -2.25
CA GLN A 158 8.87 5.60 -2.99
C GLN A 158 8.48 5.55 -4.47
N LEU A 159 8.21 6.73 -5.03
CA LEU A 159 7.89 6.91 -6.45
C LEU A 159 9.02 7.58 -7.23
N ASP A 160 9.92 8.27 -6.52
CA ASP A 160 11.06 8.98 -7.09
C ASP A 160 12.21 9.05 -6.07
N ARG A 161 13.45 9.25 -6.54
CA ARG A 161 14.63 9.29 -5.65
C ARG A 161 14.71 10.57 -4.82
N GLU A 162 14.12 11.67 -5.31
CA GLU A 162 14.20 12.98 -4.66
C GLU A 162 13.37 13.02 -3.37
N SER A 163 12.15 12.49 -3.44
CA SER A 163 11.20 12.43 -2.32
C SER A 163 11.53 11.31 -1.34
N GLY A 164 12.23 10.26 -1.81
CA GLY A 164 12.52 9.06 -1.04
C GLY A 164 11.25 8.33 -0.59
N TYR A 165 11.37 7.53 0.47
CA TYR A 165 10.23 6.86 1.08
C TYR A 165 9.28 7.84 1.75
N MET A 166 8.01 7.79 1.35
CA MET A 166 6.92 8.53 1.98
C MET A 166 5.99 7.55 2.69
N PRO A 167 5.51 7.86 3.91
CA PRO A 167 4.52 7.02 4.59
C PRO A 167 3.21 7.00 3.81
N LEU A 168 2.83 5.85 3.28
CA LEU A 168 1.58 5.62 2.54
C LEU A 168 0.41 5.47 3.50
N VAL A 169 0.58 4.60 4.50
CA VAL A 169 -0.39 4.33 5.56
C VAL A 169 0.39 4.22 6.86
N VAL A 170 0.02 4.96 7.89
CA VAL A 170 0.72 5.05 9.18
C VAL A 170 -0.08 4.38 10.28
N ASP A 171 0.62 3.54 11.06
CA ASP A 171 0.10 2.86 12.26
C ASP A 171 -1.26 2.19 12.04
N TYR A 172 -1.50 1.66 10.84
CA TYR A 172 -2.73 0.95 10.52
C TYR A 172 -2.78 -0.33 11.33
N ASN A 173 -3.80 -0.44 12.17
CA ASN A 173 -4.00 -1.60 13.01
C ASN A 173 -4.45 -2.77 12.14
N LEU A 174 -3.59 -3.78 11.96
CA LEU A 174 -3.89 -4.96 11.14
C LEU A 174 -5.16 -5.70 11.60
N LYS A 175 -5.60 -5.51 12.85
CA LYS A 175 -6.88 -6.04 13.33
C LYS A 175 -8.09 -5.35 12.70
N GLN A 176 -7.99 -4.08 12.30
CA GLN A 176 -9.08 -3.38 11.61
C GLN A 176 -9.37 -3.95 10.21
N ALA A 177 -8.40 -4.62 9.59
CA ALA A 177 -8.63 -5.37 8.35
C ALA A 177 -9.52 -6.62 8.57
N VAL A 178 -9.80 -6.98 9.83
CA VAL A 178 -10.41 -8.24 10.23
C VAL A 178 -11.78 -8.10 10.91
N ASP A 179 -12.41 -6.92 10.95
CA ASP A 179 -13.75 -6.78 11.56
C ASP A 179 -14.72 -7.80 10.91
N GLY A 180 -15.04 -8.88 11.64
CA GLY A 180 -15.85 -10.01 11.18
C GLY A 180 -15.10 -11.24 10.58
N LYS A 181 -13.77 -11.32 10.63
CA LYS A 181 -12.94 -12.44 10.14
C LYS A 181 -12.02 -12.99 11.24
N ASP A 182 -11.62 -14.26 11.11
CA ASP A 182 -10.65 -14.88 12.01
C ASP A 182 -9.26 -14.25 11.83
N LEU A 183 -8.81 -13.50 12.83
CA LEU A 183 -7.48 -12.89 12.88
C LEU A 183 -6.37 -13.93 12.71
N ALA A 184 -6.56 -15.16 13.20
CA ALA A 184 -5.57 -16.21 13.09
C ALA A 184 -5.38 -16.69 11.65
N ALA A 185 -6.43 -16.61 10.81
CA ALA A 185 -6.36 -16.92 9.39
C ALA A 185 -5.70 -15.79 8.57
N LEU A 186 -5.83 -14.54 9.02
CA LEU A 186 -5.27 -13.38 8.32
C LEU A 186 -3.81 -13.09 8.68
N ILE A 187 -3.40 -13.42 9.91
CA ILE A 187 -2.01 -13.34 10.36
C ILE A 187 -1.58 -14.72 10.87
N PRO A 188 -1.42 -15.72 9.97
CA PRO A 188 -1.03 -17.08 10.35
C PRO A 188 0.40 -17.11 10.90
N PRO A 189 0.84 -18.20 11.54
CA PRO A 189 2.25 -18.40 11.87
C PRO A 189 3.14 -18.24 10.64
N CYS A 190 4.30 -17.59 10.80
CA CYS A 190 5.27 -17.51 9.73
C CYS A 190 5.81 -18.90 9.41
N GLN A 191 5.96 -19.20 8.12
CA GLN A 191 6.62 -20.42 7.68
C GLN A 191 8.14 -20.30 7.94
N PRO A 192 8.80 -21.39 8.38
CA PRO A 192 10.25 -21.42 8.58
C PRO A 192 11.01 -21.30 7.26
#